data_AF-A0A662KVF3-F1
#
_entry.id   AF-A0A662KVF3-F1
#
_cell.length_a   1.000
_cell.length_b   1.000
_cell.length_c   1.000
_cell.angle_alpha   90.00
_cell.angle_beta   90.00
_cell.angle_gamma   90.00
#
_symmetry.space_group_name_H-M   'P 1'
#
loop_
_entity.id
_entity.type
_entity.pdbx_description
1 polymer ?
#
loop_
_entity_poly.entity_id
_entity_poly.type
_entity_poly.pdbx_seq_one_letter_code
_entity_poly.pdbx_strand_id
1 'polypeptide(L)'
;DVSKIFENTSCKFIRKALKEGVVFAIKLPSFKGVMGGIKYKEHRLGRELAMYAKMEGGGIVHSDELPNYGISKKEVEEVKKALGCNKNDAFILSVGKEKIVRKCLKAVLERAKEALKGVPREVRRALPDGMTEYMRPMSGAARMYPETDVPPIRISKQKIEKLKKQLPEYPEEKIERMVKQYKLSKEEARQLVYSGRDDLFEKFAIEYEGYEKVIARILLNVMAEIEREGYDSSIVIKKMENVLEGLKKKLFAKEAVETLLLFFAQHPEANLQEAMEKCGLKKISDKEIRNIIRNIVKEKLDFVKEKREKAISPLMGIAMKELRGKADGALVNKILREEIERVLKA
;
A
#
# COMPACT_ATOMS: atom_id res chain seq x y z
N ASP A 1 -19.58 41.42 21.16
CA ASP A 1 -20.44 40.99 20.06
C ASP A 1 -20.27 41.99 18.92
N VAL A 2 -20.02 41.53 17.70
CA VAL A 2 -19.86 42.39 16.52
C VAL A 2 -20.86 42.03 15.42
N SER A 3 -21.91 41.28 15.73
CA SER A 3 -22.88 40.77 14.75
C SER A 3 -23.51 41.88 13.88
N LYS A 4 -23.79 43.05 14.48
CA LYS A 4 -24.35 44.22 13.79
C LYS A 4 -23.49 44.74 12.64
N ILE A 5 -22.16 44.60 12.74
CA ILE A 5 -21.21 45.05 11.70
C ILE A 5 -21.36 44.22 10.41
N PHE A 6 -21.85 42.99 10.53
CA PHE A 6 -21.92 42.02 9.44
C PHE A 6 -23.34 41.78 8.91
N GLU A 7 -24.34 42.57 9.31
CA GLU A 7 -25.73 42.41 8.86
C GLU A 7 -25.88 42.46 7.34
N ASN A 8 -25.12 43.34 6.69
CA ASN A 8 -25.11 43.54 5.23
C ASN A 8 -23.85 42.98 4.56
N THR A 9 -23.20 42.00 5.18
CA THR A 9 -21.93 41.47 4.66
C THR A 9 -22.11 40.73 3.34
N SER A 10 -21.14 40.90 2.43
CA SER A 10 -21.04 40.11 1.20
C SER A 10 -20.44 38.71 1.44
N CYS A 11 -19.95 38.45 2.65
CA CYS A 11 -19.37 37.19 3.05
C CYS A 11 -20.44 36.10 3.24
N LYS A 12 -20.46 35.11 2.33
CA LYS A 12 -21.49 34.05 2.27
C LYS A 12 -21.61 33.23 3.57
N PHE A 13 -20.49 32.85 4.20
CA PHE A 13 -20.54 31.99 5.38
C PHE A 13 -21.00 32.74 6.62
N ILE A 14 -20.59 34.01 6.79
CA ILE A 14 -21.05 34.86 7.89
C ILE A 14 -22.55 35.14 7.74
N ARG A 15 -23.01 35.51 6.54
CA ARG A 15 -24.42 35.74 6.25
C ARG A 15 -25.28 34.50 6.53
N LYS A 16 -24.79 33.30 6.18
CA LYS A 16 -25.51 32.05 6.47
C LYS A 16 -25.58 31.78 7.97
N ALA A 17 -24.49 31.97 8.69
CA ALA A 17 -24.41 31.66 10.12
C ALA A 17 -25.13 32.70 11.00
N LEU A 18 -25.26 33.95 10.57
CA LEU A 18 -26.02 35.00 11.26
C LEU A 18 -27.54 34.79 11.27
N LYS A 19 -28.09 33.90 10.43
CA LYS A 19 -29.54 33.60 10.44
C LYS A 19 -30.01 33.01 11.77
N GLU A 20 -29.15 32.24 12.44
CA GLU A 20 -29.47 31.50 13.68
C GLU A 20 -28.29 31.56 14.68
N GLY A 21 -27.40 32.53 14.53
CA GLY A 21 -26.12 32.56 15.24
C GLY A 21 -25.58 33.97 15.44
N VAL A 22 -24.37 34.04 15.98
CA VAL A 22 -23.70 35.29 16.36
C VAL A 22 -22.29 35.36 15.80
N VAL A 23 -21.78 36.57 15.64
CA VAL A 23 -20.38 36.86 15.30
C VAL A 23 -19.74 37.53 16.50
N PHE A 24 -18.84 36.82 17.18
CA PHE A 24 -18.04 37.41 18.25
C PHE A 24 -16.61 37.62 17.80
N ALA A 25 -16.00 38.65 18.38
CA ALA A 25 -14.63 39.04 18.14
C ALA A 25 -13.88 39.15 19.45
N ILE A 26 -12.60 38.79 19.44
CA ILE A 26 -11.67 39.06 20.54
C ILE A 26 -10.49 39.88 20.01
N LYS A 27 -10.00 40.79 20.86
CA LYS A 27 -8.78 41.55 20.63
C LYS A 27 -7.58 40.75 21.13
N LEU A 28 -6.54 40.64 20.30
CA LEU A 28 -5.22 40.11 20.68
C LEU A 28 -4.19 41.25 20.60
N PRO A 29 -3.81 41.86 21.74
CA PRO A 29 -2.86 42.97 21.77
C PRO A 29 -1.49 42.57 21.23
N SER A 30 -0.89 43.38 20.36
CA SER A 30 0.43 43.13 19.75
C SER A 30 0.59 41.87 18.88
N PHE A 31 -0.51 41.23 18.44
CA PHE A 31 -0.46 40.02 17.60
C PHE A 31 -0.44 40.29 16.09
N LYS A 32 -0.42 41.56 15.66
CA LYS A 32 -0.51 41.92 14.23
C LYS A 32 0.70 41.40 13.45
N GLY A 33 0.44 40.71 12.35
CA GLY A 33 1.46 40.10 11.48
C GLY A 33 2.04 38.78 12.00
N VAL A 34 1.79 38.44 13.27
CA VAL A 34 2.30 37.21 13.89
C VAL A 34 1.45 36.00 13.49
N MET A 35 0.13 36.19 13.38
CA MET A 35 -0.79 35.11 13.02
C MET A 35 -0.67 34.74 11.54
N GLY A 36 -0.41 35.73 10.67
CA GLY A 36 -0.15 35.54 9.25
C GLY A 36 1.23 34.95 8.91
N GLY A 37 2.20 35.05 9.83
CA GLY A 37 3.55 34.46 9.70
C GLY A 37 4.51 35.19 8.75
N ILE A 38 5.82 35.12 9.03
CA ILE A 38 6.89 35.76 8.24
C ILE A 38 7.88 34.74 7.61
N LYS A 39 8.00 33.51 8.16
CA LYS A 39 9.14 32.62 7.84
C LYS A 39 8.81 31.30 7.12
N TYR A 40 7.57 30.79 7.21
CA TYR A 40 7.11 29.59 6.51
C TYR A 40 5.64 29.78 6.10
N LYS A 41 5.37 29.93 4.80
CA LYS A 41 4.02 30.24 4.27
C LYS A 41 2.92 29.26 4.73
N GLU A 42 3.29 28.05 5.15
CA GLU A 42 2.38 26.96 5.50
C GLU A 42 2.14 26.77 7.01
N HIS A 43 2.99 27.36 7.87
CA HIS A 43 2.93 27.24 9.34
C HIS A 43 2.72 28.60 9.99
N ARG A 44 1.47 29.01 9.93
CA ARG A 44 0.99 30.27 10.48
C ARG A 44 0.43 30.03 11.87
N LEU A 45 0.74 30.88 12.84
CA LEU A 45 0.15 30.77 14.19
C LEU A 45 -1.39 30.80 14.11
N GLY A 46 -1.96 31.48 13.10
CA GLY A 46 -3.38 31.43 12.80
C GLY A 46 -3.92 30.01 12.54
N ARG A 47 -3.15 29.13 11.87
CA ARG A 47 -3.52 27.72 11.65
C ARG A 47 -3.56 26.94 12.95
N GLU A 48 -2.59 27.16 13.84
CA GLU A 48 -2.58 26.53 15.18
C GLU A 48 -3.79 26.97 16.01
N LEU A 49 -4.08 28.28 16.04
CA LEU A 49 -5.27 28.80 16.71
C LEU A 49 -6.56 28.23 16.11
N ALA A 50 -6.62 28.07 14.79
CA ALA A 50 -7.77 27.49 14.11
C ALA A 50 -7.99 26.01 14.48
N MET A 51 -6.93 25.24 14.76
CA MET A 51 -7.07 23.86 15.22
C MET A 51 -7.64 23.76 16.63
N TYR A 52 -7.26 24.67 17.53
CA TYR A 52 -7.86 24.75 18.86
C TYR A 52 -9.35 25.11 18.79
N ALA A 53 -9.75 26.01 17.87
CA ALA A 53 -11.16 26.30 17.63
C ALA A 53 -11.92 25.10 17.00
N LYS A 54 -11.27 24.38 16.07
CA LYS A 54 -11.85 23.22 15.40
C LYS A 54 -12.18 22.09 16.37
N MET A 55 -11.34 21.89 17.39
CA MET A 55 -11.61 20.90 18.45
C MET A 55 -12.86 21.23 19.28
N GLU A 56 -13.22 22.51 19.38
CA GLU A 56 -14.47 22.96 20.02
C GLU A 56 -15.69 22.94 19.07
N GLY A 57 -15.51 22.48 17.83
CA GLY A 57 -16.57 22.33 16.83
C GLY A 57 -16.86 23.58 16.00
N GLY A 58 -16.00 24.59 16.03
CA GLY A 58 -16.16 25.82 15.25
C GLY A 58 -14.94 26.20 14.43
N GLY A 59 -14.96 27.41 13.88
CA GLY A 59 -13.86 27.96 13.09
C GLY A 59 -13.58 29.41 13.49
N ILE A 60 -12.42 29.90 13.06
CA ILE A 60 -12.02 31.29 13.25
C ILE A 60 -11.51 31.92 11.96
N VAL A 61 -11.55 33.25 11.94
CA VAL A 61 -10.89 34.09 10.94
C VAL A 61 -10.13 35.17 11.69
N HIS A 62 -8.87 35.41 11.33
CA HIS A 62 -8.03 36.38 12.04
C HIS A 62 -7.67 37.58 11.17
N SER A 63 -7.38 38.72 11.79
CA SER A 63 -7.18 39.99 11.09
C SER A 63 -6.03 40.01 10.08
N ASP A 64 -4.98 39.20 10.27
CA ASP A 64 -3.86 39.12 9.32
C ASP A 64 -4.22 38.42 7.99
N GLU A 65 -5.34 37.68 7.93
CA GLU A 65 -5.88 37.10 6.70
C GLU A 65 -6.90 38.02 6.01
N LEU A 66 -7.20 39.19 6.61
CA LEU A 66 -8.23 40.11 6.14
C LEU A 66 -7.61 41.41 5.58
N PRO A 67 -8.20 42.00 4.53
CA PRO A 67 -9.49 41.69 3.90
C PRO A 67 -9.42 40.47 2.96
N ASN A 68 -10.29 39.48 3.16
CA ASN A 68 -10.43 38.29 2.31
C ASN A 68 -11.78 37.61 2.59
N TYR A 69 -12.10 36.53 1.85
CA TYR A 69 -13.31 35.71 2.02
C TYR A 69 -14.64 36.49 1.88
N GLY A 70 -14.63 37.64 1.21
CA GLY A 70 -15.80 38.53 1.07
C GLY A 70 -16.02 39.47 2.26
N ILE A 71 -15.05 39.58 3.18
CA ILE A 71 -15.04 40.62 4.22
C ILE A 71 -14.29 41.85 3.67
N SER A 72 -15.00 42.98 3.60
CA SER A 72 -14.52 44.26 3.10
C SER A 72 -13.58 44.96 4.07
N LYS A 73 -12.75 45.87 3.53
CA LYS A 73 -11.90 46.74 4.37
C LYS A 73 -12.70 47.58 5.36
N LYS A 74 -13.92 48.00 4.99
CA LYS A 74 -14.81 48.79 5.86
C LYS A 74 -15.20 47.98 7.10
N GLU A 75 -15.67 46.75 6.92
CA GLU A 75 -16.04 45.85 8.04
C GLU A 75 -14.84 45.56 8.95
N VAL A 76 -13.64 45.37 8.40
CA VAL A 76 -12.41 45.17 9.19
C VAL A 76 -12.11 46.38 10.07
N GLU A 77 -12.23 47.60 9.54
CA GLU A 77 -11.99 48.83 10.30
C GLU A 77 -13.09 49.08 11.36
N GLU A 78 -14.34 48.75 11.06
CA GLU A 78 -15.44 48.81 12.04
C GLU A 78 -15.23 47.84 13.21
N VAL A 79 -14.78 46.60 12.94
CA VAL A 79 -14.43 45.63 14.00
C VAL A 79 -13.28 46.16 14.87
N LYS A 80 -12.23 46.73 14.26
CA LYS A 80 -11.11 47.33 15.02
C LYS A 80 -11.58 48.48 15.91
N LYS A 81 -12.47 49.34 15.41
CA LYS A 81 -13.07 50.43 16.20
C LYS A 81 -13.90 49.89 17.36
N ALA A 82 -14.75 48.90 17.11
CA ALA A 82 -15.59 48.28 18.14
C ALA A 82 -14.78 47.61 19.26
N LEU A 83 -13.59 47.08 18.93
CA LEU A 83 -12.67 46.44 19.87
C LEU A 83 -11.64 47.40 20.49
N GLY A 84 -11.55 48.65 20.04
CA GLY A 84 -10.51 49.58 20.46
C GLY A 84 -9.09 49.08 20.14
N CYS A 85 -8.89 48.50 18.95
CA CYS A 85 -7.59 47.98 18.52
C CYS A 85 -6.61 49.11 18.13
N ASN A 86 -5.38 49.05 18.64
CA ASN A 86 -4.29 49.94 18.23
C ASN A 86 -3.61 49.44 16.94
N LYS A 87 -2.63 50.19 16.42
CA LYS A 87 -1.91 49.86 15.17
C LYS A 87 -1.20 48.50 15.19
N ASN A 88 -0.82 47.98 16.36
CA ASN A 88 -0.11 46.72 16.54
C ASN A 88 -1.02 45.56 16.99
N ASP A 89 -2.29 45.84 17.26
CA ASP A 89 -3.23 44.85 17.74
C ASP A 89 -3.86 44.09 16.58
N ALA A 90 -4.22 42.84 16.86
CA ALA A 90 -4.94 41.98 15.96
C ALA A 90 -6.28 41.58 16.56
N PHE A 91 -7.17 41.00 15.75
CA PHE A 91 -8.41 40.43 16.26
C PHE A 91 -8.70 39.08 15.62
N ILE A 92 -9.53 38.30 16.31
CA ILE A 92 -10.05 37.02 15.83
C ILE A 92 -11.57 37.05 15.87
N LEU A 93 -12.18 36.59 14.79
CA LEU A 93 -13.63 36.39 14.63
C LEU A 93 -13.95 34.91 14.72
N SER A 94 -15.07 34.57 15.34
CA SER A 94 -15.70 33.25 15.23
C SER A 94 -17.20 33.43 15.04
N VAL A 95 -17.78 32.56 14.20
CA VAL A 95 -19.18 32.69 13.78
C VAL A 95 -19.89 31.35 13.91
N GLY A 96 -21.12 31.38 14.42
CA GLY A 96 -21.96 30.20 14.60
C GLY A 96 -22.88 30.34 15.80
N LYS A 97 -23.31 29.20 16.36
CA LYS A 97 -24.13 29.19 17.58
C LYS A 97 -23.35 29.79 18.74
N GLU A 98 -23.97 30.65 19.53
CA GLU A 98 -23.32 31.42 20.60
C GLU A 98 -22.48 30.55 21.55
N LYS A 99 -23.01 29.40 21.97
CA LYS A 99 -22.31 28.46 22.87
C LYS A 99 -21.00 27.93 22.26
N ILE A 100 -20.98 27.63 20.97
CA ILE A 100 -19.80 27.11 20.26
C ILE A 100 -18.79 28.24 20.04
N VAL A 101 -19.26 29.40 19.60
CA VAL A 101 -18.44 30.60 19.37
C VAL A 101 -17.70 31.01 20.64
N ARG A 102 -18.38 31.05 21.80
CA ARG A 102 -17.75 31.35 23.09
C ARG A 102 -16.66 30.34 23.47
N LYS A 103 -16.89 29.05 23.25
CA LYS A 103 -15.90 27.99 23.50
C LYS A 103 -14.68 28.13 22.58
N CYS A 104 -14.90 28.33 21.28
CA CYS A 104 -13.84 28.51 20.30
C CYS A 104 -12.94 29.70 20.65
N LEU A 105 -13.54 30.87 20.92
CA LEU A 105 -12.79 32.07 21.27
C LEU A 105 -12.05 31.92 22.59
N LYS A 106 -12.61 31.19 23.58
CA LYS A 106 -11.91 30.88 24.83
C LYS A 106 -10.69 29.99 24.57
N ALA A 107 -10.84 28.90 23.82
CA ALA A 107 -9.73 27.99 23.49
C ALA A 107 -8.61 28.70 22.73
N VAL A 108 -8.98 29.55 21.76
CA VAL A 108 -8.05 30.38 21.00
C VAL A 108 -7.34 31.40 21.87
N LEU A 109 -8.05 32.05 22.79
CA LEU A 109 -7.46 33.01 23.72
C LEU A 109 -6.42 32.34 24.63
N GLU A 110 -6.73 31.16 25.18
CA GLU A 110 -5.76 30.40 26.00
C GLU A 110 -4.55 29.99 25.16
N ARG A 111 -4.74 29.50 23.94
CA ARG A 111 -3.63 29.15 23.05
C ARG A 111 -2.79 30.37 22.63
N ALA A 112 -3.39 31.54 22.47
CA ALA A 112 -2.68 32.79 22.20
C ALA A 112 -1.84 33.22 23.42
N LYS A 113 -2.36 33.10 24.65
CA LYS A 113 -1.59 33.34 25.86
C LYS A 113 -0.38 32.39 25.99
N GLU A 114 -0.54 31.12 25.61
CA GLU A 114 0.57 30.16 25.58
C GLU A 114 1.62 30.52 24.54
N ALA A 115 1.21 31.05 23.38
CA ALA A 115 2.14 31.50 22.33
C ALA A 115 3.09 32.60 22.81
N LEU A 116 2.65 33.45 23.75
CA LEU A 116 3.50 34.47 24.38
C LEU A 116 4.57 33.87 25.30
N LYS A 117 4.35 32.67 25.84
CA LYS A 117 5.30 31.96 26.70
C LYS A 117 6.30 31.14 25.89
N GLY A 118 5.85 30.54 24.77
CA GLY A 118 6.68 29.73 23.89
C GLY A 118 5.91 28.60 23.21
N VAL A 119 6.59 27.47 22.99
CA VAL A 119 5.99 26.27 22.37
C VAL A 119 5.28 25.44 23.46
N PRO A 120 3.95 25.23 23.37
CA PRO A 120 3.20 24.47 24.36
C PRO A 120 3.48 22.97 24.28
N ARG A 121 3.20 22.25 25.37
CA ARG A 121 3.25 20.78 25.41
C ARG A 121 1.92 20.19 24.95
N GLU A 122 1.93 19.51 23.82
CA GLU A 122 0.71 19.02 23.18
C GLU A 122 0.95 17.71 22.41
N VAL A 123 -0.13 16.96 22.17
CA VAL A 123 -0.13 15.79 21.30
C VAL A 123 -0.52 16.25 19.91
N ARG A 124 0.33 15.93 18.92
CA ARG A 124 0.14 16.28 17.52
C ARG A 124 0.12 15.02 16.67
N ARG A 125 -0.71 15.01 15.62
CA ARG A 125 -0.76 13.92 14.63
C ARG A 125 0.12 14.26 13.43
N ALA A 126 0.79 13.26 12.86
CA ALA A 126 1.55 13.40 11.62
C ALA A 126 0.61 13.54 10.41
N LEU A 127 1.02 14.36 9.46
CA LEU A 127 0.34 14.58 8.19
C LEU A 127 1.19 14.01 7.03
N PRO A 128 0.60 13.70 5.87
CA PRO A 128 1.32 13.12 4.72
C PRO A 128 2.44 14.00 4.15
N ASP A 129 2.38 15.31 4.38
CA ASP A 129 3.41 16.29 4.01
C ASP A 129 4.62 16.28 4.98
N GLY A 130 4.63 15.38 5.96
CA GLY A 130 5.64 15.32 7.02
C GLY A 130 5.43 16.33 8.14
N MET A 131 4.35 17.12 8.08
CA MET A 131 4.02 18.12 9.09
C MET A 131 3.20 17.51 10.22
N THR A 132 2.87 18.34 11.21
CA THR A 132 2.07 17.91 12.36
C THR A 132 0.90 18.86 12.61
N GLU A 133 -0.20 18.33 13.14
CA GLU A 133 -1.39 19.08 13.50
C GLU A 133 -1.79 18.81 14.94
N TYR A 134 -2.20 19.84 15.67
CA TYR A 134 -2.71 19.70 17.03
C TYR A 134 -3.87 18.69 17.12
N MET A 135 -3.79 17.78 18.09
CA MET A 135 -4.82 16.78 18.34
C MET A 135 -5.47 16.97 19.71
N ARG A 136 -4.67 17.05 20.78
CA ARG A 136 -5.16 17.20 22.15
C ARG A 136 -4.05 17.68 23.10
N PRO A 137 -4.39 18.16 24.30
CA PRO A 137 -3.38 18.45 25.31
C PRO A 137 -2.62 17.18 25.71
N MET A 138 -1.38 17.35 26.17
CA MET A 138 -0.62 16.23 26.70
C MET A 138 -1.37 15.62 27.89
N SER A 139 -1.55 14.29 27.87
CA SER A 139 -2.19 13.59 28.99
C SER A 139 -1.33 13.72 30.24
N GLY A 140 -1.97 13.79 31.41
CA GLY A 140 -1.26 13.74 32.69
C GLY A 140 -0.50 12.42 32.87
N ALA A 141 0.39 12.38 33.85
CA ALA A 141 1.12 11.16 34.18
C ALA A 141 0.16 10.03 34.56
N ALA A 142 0.40 8.83 34.00
CA ALA A 142 -0.35 7.64 34.35
C ALA A 142 -0.10 7.31 35.83
N ARG A 143 -1.19 7.07 36.58
CA ARG A 143 -1.11 6.54 37.95
C ARG A 143 -1.15 5.03 37.86
N MET A 144 -0.06 4.38 38.21
CA MET A 144 0.06 2.93 38.17
C MET A 144 -0.03 2.36 39.58
N TYR A 145 -0.68 1.21 39.72
CA TYR A 145 -0.66 0.37 40.91
C TYR A 145 -0.40 -1.08 40.47
N PRO A 146 0.19 -1.93 41.31
CA PRO A 146 0.39 -3.33 40.96
C PRO A 146 -0.94 -4.04 40.69
N GLU A 147 -1.04 -4.70 39.54
CA GLU A 147 -2.16 -5.58 39.21
C GLU A 147 -2.17 -6.78 40.19
N THR A 148 -3.26 -6.93 40.96
CA THR A 148 -3.37 -7.95 42.00
C THR A 148 -4.03 -9.23 41.50
N ASP A 149 -4.78 -9.17 40.41
CA ASP A 149 -5.48 -10.33 39.85
C ASP A 149 -4.52 -11.27 39.11
N VAL A 150 -3.36 -10.76 38.69
CA VAL A 150 -2.34 -11.51 37.96
C VAL A 150 -1.15 -11.82 38.87
N PRO A 151 -0.89 -13.10 39.20
CA PRO A 151 0.28 -13.48 39.97
C PRO A 151 1.59 -13.10 39.25
N PRO A 152 2.65 -12.73 39.99
CA PRO A 152 3.95 -12.44 39.40
C PRO A 152 4.53 -13.63 38.60
N ILE A 153 4.90 -13.38 37.35
CA ILE A 153 5.50 -14.41 36.46
C ILE A 153 7.02 -14.38 36.60
N ARG A 154 7.60 -15.40 37.23
CA ARG A 154 9.06 -15.57 37.30
C ARG A 154 9.60 -16.14 35.98
N ILE A 155 10.50 -15.41 35.32
CA ILE A 155 11.17 -15.85 34.09
C ILE A 155 12.55 -16.42 34.47
N SER A 156 12.74 -17.74 34.32
CA SER A 156 14.01 -18.39 34.65
C SER A 156 15.10 -18.11 33.60
N LYS A 157 16.37 -18.14 34.01
CA LYS A 157 17.51 -18.01 33.10
C LYS A 157 17.50 -19.08 32.00
N GLN A 158 17.16 -20.32 32.36
CA GLN A 158 17.00 -21.42 31.41
C GLN A 158 15.95 -21.12 30.33
N LYS A 159 14.81 -20.52 30.71
CA LYS A 159 13.77 -20.11 29.76
C LYS A 159 14.29 -19.03 28.80
N ILE A 160 15.05 -18.06 29.30
CA ILE A 160 15.67 -17.00 28.48
C ILE A 160 16.68 -17.60 27.50
N GLU A 161 17.56 -18.48 27.95
CA GLU A 161 18.56 -19.14 27.09
C GLU A 161 17.91 -20.00 26.01
N LYS A 162 16.85 -20.75 26.35
CA LYS A 162 16.07 -21.51 25.37
C LYS A 162 15.48 -20.59 24.29
N LEU A 163 14.85 -19.49 24.68
CA LEU A 163 14.25 -18.54 23.73
C LEU A 163 15.29 -17.84 22.87
N LYS A 164 16.44 -17.45 23.44
CA LYS A 164 17.55 -16.85 22.67
C LYS A 164 18.05 -17.77 21.56
N LYS A 165 18.09 -19.08 21.80
CA LYS A 165 18.47 -20.08 20.79
C LYS A 165 17.39 -20.33 19.74
N GLN A 166 16.15 -19.90 19.98
CA GLN A 166 15.00 -20.06 19.09
C GLN A 166 14.61 -18.75 18.38
N LEU A 167 15.41 -17.69 18.53
CA LEU A 167 15.15 -16.45 17.81
C LEU A 167 15.23 -16.71 16.30
N PRO A 168 14.25 -16.24 15.52
CA PRO A 168 14.35 -16.28 14.07
C PRO A 168 15.49 -15.37 13.61
N GLU A 169 16.01 -15.66 12.44
CA GLU A 169 16.94 -14.78 11.73
C GLU A 169 16.30 -13.43 11.39
N TYR A 170 17.12 -12.39 11.22
CA TYR A 170 16.63 -11.11 10.75
C TYR A 170 16.20 -11.21 9.27
N PRO A 171 15.22 -10.40 8.82
CA PRO A 171 14.79 -10.40 7.42
C PRO A 171 15.95 -10.23 6.42
N GLU A 172 16.92 -9.37 6.73
CA GLU A 172 18.09 -9.13 5.88
C GLU A 172 18.98 -10.37 5.77
N GLU A 173 19.21 -11.07 6.89
CA GLU A 173 19.98 -12.32 6.93
C GLU A 173 19.27 -13.44 6.17
N LYS A 174 17.93 -13.54 6.34
CA LYS A 174 17.09 -14.50 5.61
C LYS A 174 17.17 -14.28 4.11
N ILE A 175 17.05 -13.04 3.65
CA ILE A 175 17.15 -12.70 2.23
C ILE A 175 18.51 -13.14 1.66
N GLU A 176 19.61 -12.83 2.35
CA GLU A 176 20.95 -13.24 1.89
C GLU A 176 21.12 -14.75 1.85
N ARG A 177 20.61 -15.47 2.86
CA ARG A 177 20.63 -16.93 2.91
C ARG A 177 19.82 -17.52 1.77
N MET A 178 18.60 -17.03 1.53
CA MET A 178 17.72 -17.53 0.47
C MET A 178 18.34 -17.34 -0.93
N VAL A 179 19.00 -16.20 -1.16
CA VAL A 179 19.73 -15.95 -2.42
C VAL A 179 20.84 -16.98 -2.63
N LYS A 180 21.64 -17.27 -1.59
CA LYS A 180 22.77 -18.22 -1.68
C LYS A 180 22.29 -19.67 -1.79
N GLN A 181 21.32 -20.05 -0.96
CA GLN A 181 20.85 -21.44 -0.82
C GLN A 181 19.95 -21.86 -1.99
N TYR A 182 18.99 -21.03 -2.37
CA TYR A 182 17.98 -21.37 -3.38
C TYR A 182 18.24 -20.74 -4.75
N LYS A 183 19.37 -20.03 -4.91
CA LYS A 183 19.79 -19.37 -6.16
C LYS A 183 18.71 -18.42 -6.72
N LEU A 184 17.96 -17.79 -5.82
CA LEU A 184 16.99 -16.75 -6.15
C LEU A 184 17.71 -15.43 -6.44
N SER A 185 17.08 -14.56 -7.22
CA SER A 185 17.50 -13.16 -7.29
C SER A 185 17.25 -12.45 -5.95
N LYS A 186 18.00 -11.39 -5.68
CA LYS A 186 17.82 -10.57 -4.48
C LYS A 186 16.40 -9.99 -4.39
N GLU A 187 15.79 -9.67 -5.53
CA GLU A 187 14.45 -9.12 -5.59
C GLU A 187 13.39 -10.19 -5.27
N GLU A 188 13.49 -11.40 -5.83
CA GLU A 188 12.58 -12.50 -5.50
C GLU A 188 12.63 -12.86 -4.01
N ALA A 189 13.83 -13.02 -3.45
CA ALA A 189 14.00 -13.31 -2.01
C ALA A 189 13.42 -12.19 -1.14
N ARG A 190 13.65 -10.93 -1.53
CA ARG A 190 13.08 -9.77 -0.85
C ARG A 190 11.56 -9.77 -0.87
N GLN A 191 10.94 -10.04 -2.03
CA GLN A 191 9.49 -10.09 -2.15
C GLN A 191 8.89 -11.24 -1.33
N LEU A 192 9.53 -12.41 -1.30
CA LEU A 192 9.07 -13.55 -0.50
C LEU A 192 9.04 -13.21 1.00
N VAL A 193 10.11 -12.59 1.52
CA VAL A 193 10.20 -12.22 2.94
C VAL A 193 9.22 -11.09 3.30
N TYR A 194 9.14 -10.01 2.51
CA TYR A 194 8.22 -8.91 2.83
C TYR A 194 6.74 -9.24 2.61
N SER A 195 6.42 -10.25 1.80
CA SER A 195 5.06 -10.78 1.67
C SER A 195 4.68 -11.79 2.74
N GLY A 196 5.63 -12.22 3.58
CA GLY A 196 5.41 -13.28 4.59
C GLY A 196 5.15 -14.66 3.99
N ARG A 197 5.60 -14.89 2.74
CA ARG A 197 5.45 -16.18 2.02
C ARG A 197 6.74 -17.00 2.00
N ASP A 198 7.77 -16.53 2.67
CA ASP A 198 9.07 -17.15 2.83
C ASP A 198 9.01 -18.51 3.51
N ASP A 199 8.25 -18.67 4.60
CA ASP A 199 8.12 -19.97 5.27
C ASP A 199 7.43 -21.03 4.39
N LEU A 200 6.42 -20.61 3.63
CA LEU A 200 5.76 -21.47 2.63
C LEU A 200 6.73 -21.84 1.51
N PHE A 201 7.49 -20.86 1.00
CA PHE A 201 8.51 -21.10 -0.01
C PHE A 201 9.52 -22.14 0.49
N GLU A 202 10.04 -21.99 1.70
CA GLU A 202 11.06 -22.91 2.24
C GLU A 202 10.50 -24.31 2.45
N LYS A 203 9.27 -24.44 2.96
CA LYS A 203 8.58 -25.74 3.06
C LYS A 203 8.57 -26.45 1.71
N PHE A 204 8.10 -25.78 0.66
CA PHE A 204 8.03 -26.38 -0.68
C PHE A 204 9.39 -26.58 -1.33
N ALA A 205 10.35 -25.67 -1.11
CA ALA A 205 11.68 -25.76 -1.69
C ALA A 205 12.48 -26.93 -1.11
N ILE A 206 12.28 -27.27 0.17
CA ILE A 206 12.88 -28.45 0.82
C ILE A 206 12.27 -29.74 0.26
N GLU A 207 10.95 -29.79 0.07
CA GLU A 207 10.25 -31.01 -0.37
C GLU A 207 10.41 -31.30 -1.88
N TYR A 208 10.51 -30.23 -2.69
CA TYR A 208 10.60 -30.29 -4.15
C TYR A 208 11.91 -29.65 -4.66
N GLU A 209 13.04 -30.18 -4.22
CA GLU A 209 14.38 -29.76 -4.64
C GLU A 209 14.51 -29.73 -6.18
N GLY A 210 15.10 -28.66 -6.72
CA GLY A 210 15.25 -28.39 -8.15
C GLY A 210 14.09 -27.63 -8.80
N TYR A 211 13.03 -27.34 -8.05
CA TYR A 211 11.88 -26.54 -8.50
C TYR A 211 11.76 -25.18 -7.81
N GLU A 212 12.81 -24.71 -7.13
CA GLU A 212 12.84 -23.48 -6.33
C GLU A 212 12.35 -22.27 -7.14
N LYS A 213 12.83 -22.11 -8.38
CA LYS A 213 12.40 -21.00 -9.25
C LYS A 213 10.93 -21.08 -9.66
N VAL A 214 10.41 -22.29 -9.82
CA VAL A 214 8.99 -22.50 -10.14
C VAL A 214 8.15 -22.14 -8.92
N ILE A 215 8.55 -22.57 -7.73
CA ILE A 215 7.89 -22.27 -6.46
C ILE A 215 7.90 -20.76 -6.19
N ALA A 216 9.04 -20.09 -6.36
CA ALA A 216 9.14 -18.63 -6.22
C ALA A 216 8.19 -17.93 -7.20
N ARG A 217 8.16 -18.34 -8.47
CA ARG A 217 7.24 -17.78 -9.47
C ARG A 217 5.77 -17.99 -9.09
N ILE A 218 5.41 -19.15 -8.57
CA ILE A 218 4.04 -19.42 -8.11
C ILE A 218 3.65 -18.44 -6.99
N LEU A 219 4.48 -18.35 -5.95
CA LEU A 219 4.17 -17.56 -4.75
C LEU A 219 4.20 -16.05 -5.00
N LEU A 220 5.03 -15.59 -5.92
CA LEU A 220 5.17 -14.16 -6.24
C LEU A 220 4.17 -13.70 -7.31
N ASN A 221 4.02 -14.45 -8.40
CA ASN A 221 3.25 -14.01 -9.56
C ASN A 221 1.85 -14.62 -9.59
N VAL A 222 1.76 -15.95 -9.55
CA VAL A 222 0.49 -16.68 -9.75
C VAL A 222 -0.47 -16.40 -8.60
N MET A 223 0.02 -16.42 -7.36
CA MET A 223 -0.78 -16.09 -6.18
C MET A 223 -1.29 -14.65 -6.20
N ALA A 224 -0.44 -13.70 -6.60
CA ALA A 224 -0.83 -12.29 -6.71
C ALA A 224 -1.87 -12.05 -7.82
N GLU A 225 -1.86 -12.87 -8.88
CA GLU A 225 -2.87 -12.86 -9.94
C GLU A 225 -4.21 -13.41 -9.45
N ILE A 226 -4.19 -14.56 -8.79
CA ILE A 226 -5.38 -15.20 -8.19
C ILE A 226 -6.07 -14.27 -7.19
N GLU A 227 -5.30 -13.61 -6.33
CA GLU A 227 -5.81 -12.62 -5.36
C GLU A 227 -6.43 -11.39 -6.05
N ARG A 228 -5.87 -10.96 -7.18
CA ARG A 228 -6.39 -9.82 -7.97
C ARG A 228 -7.71 -10.15 -8.66
N GLU A 229 -7.88 -11.39 -9.09
CA GLU A 229 -9.13 -11.89 -9.68
C GLU A 229 -10.20 -12.19 -8.61
N GLY A 230 -9.87 -12.10 -7.32
CA GLY A 230 -10.79 -12.26 -6.20
C GLY A 230 -11.01 -13.71 -5.78
N TYR A 231 -10.14 -14.63 -6.19
CA TYR A 231 -10.21 -16.04 -5.81
C TYR A 231 -9.49 -16.32 -4.47
N ASP A 232 -9.90 -17.39 -3.78
CA ASP A 232 -9.32 -17.79 -2.50
C ASP A 232 -7.95 -18.47 -2.70
N SER A 233 -6.91 -17.76 -2.30
CA SER A 233 -5.52 -18.19 -2.44
C SER A 233 -5.17 -19.37 -1.51
N SER A 234 -5.94 -19.61 -0.45
CA SER A 234 -5.71 -20.72 0.49
C SER A 234 -6.01 -22.10 -0.12
N ILE A 235 -7.00 -22.16 -1.01
CA ILE A 235 -7.36 -23.38 -1.76
C ILE A 235 -6.20 -23.77 -2.68
N VAL A 236 -5.61 -22.78 -3.32
CA VAL A 236 -4.50 -22.96 -4.28
C VAL A 236 -3.26 -23.47 -3.56
N ILE A 237 -2.94 -22.95 -2.36
CA ILE A 237 -1.84 -23.45 -1.53
C ILE A 237 -2.02 -24.94 -1.20
N LYS A 238 -3.24 -25.38 -0.85
CA LYS A 238 -3.53 -26.80 -0.58
C LYS A 238 -3.36 -27.68 -1.80
N LYS A 239 -3.73 -27.19 -2.99
CA LYS A 239 -3.59 -27.93 -4.26
C LYS A 239 -2.18 -27.85 -4.84
N MET A 240 -1.35 -26.91 -4.38
CA MET A 240 0.03 -26.71 -4.82
C MET A 240 0.89 -27.96 -4.61
N GLU A 241 0.72 -28.68 -3.49
CA GLU A 241 1.38 -29.97 -3.23
C GLU A 241 1.11 -30.98 -4.36
N ASN A 242 -0.17 -31.14 -4.75
CA ASN A 242 -0.56 -32.05 -5.83
C ASN A 242 0.02 -31.64 -7.18
N VAL A 243 0.07 -30.34 -7.47
CA VAL A 243 0.63 -29.81 -8.73
C VAL A 243 2.15 -30.00 -8.77
N LEU A 244 2.87 -29.70 -7.70
CA LEU A 244 4.32 -29.90 -7.63
C LEU A 244 4.69 -31.39 -7.70
N GLU A 245 3.92 -32.26 -7.07
CA GLU A 245 4.09 -33.71 -7.17
C GLU A 245 3.83 -34.23 -8.59
N GLY A 246 2.79 -33.72 -9.27
CA GLY A 246 2.52 -34.02 -10.68
C GLY A 246 3.66 -33.56 -11.61
N LEU A 247 4.25 -32.41 -11.32
CA LEU A 247 5.40 -31.87 -12.05
C LEU A 247 6.66 -32.73 -11.82
N LYS A 248 6.90 -33.20 -10.58
CA LYS A 248 7.98 -34.12 -10.22
C LYS A 248 7.85 -35.46 -10.94
N LYS A 249 6.63 -35.98 -11.04
CA LYS A 249 6.27 -37.19 -11.83
C LYS A 249 6.29 -36.96 -13.35
N LYS A 250 6.58 -35.74 -13.82
CA LYS A 250 6.62 -35.35 -15.24
C LYS A 250 5.31 -35.67 -15.96
N LEU A 251 4.17 -35.45 -15.30
CA LEU A 251 2.84 -35.61 -15.90
C LEU A 251 2.51 -34.51 -16.90
N PHE A 252 3.05 -33.31 -16.68
CA PHE A 252 2.93 -32.13 -17.54
C PHE A 252 4.22 -31.30 -17.51
N ALA A 253 4.34 -30.30 -18.40
CA ALA A 253 5.50 -29.40 -18.47
C ALA A 253 5.39 -28.23 -17.47
N LYS A 254 6.51 -27.54 -17.19
CA LYS A 254 6.56 -26.44 -16.20
C LYS A 254 5.59 -25.30 -16.53
N GLU A 255 5.33 -25.07 -17.81
CA GLU A 255 4.43 -24.05 -18.33
C GLU A 255 2.95 -24.32 -17.98
N ALA A 256 2.60 -25.56 -17.63
CA ALA A 256 1.24 -25.95 -17.29
C ALA A 256 0.85 -25.61 -15.84
N VAL A 257 1.84 -25.38 -14.97
CA VAL A 257 1.65 -25.16 -13.53
C VAL A 257 0.74 -23.96 -13.28
N GLU A 258 1.00 -22.84 -13.96
CA GLU A 258 0.23 -21.60 -13.83
C GLU A 258 -1.23 -21.82 -14.25
N THR A 259 -1.46 -22.49 -15.39
CA THR A 259 -2.81 -22.82 -15.88
C THR A 259 -3.56 -23.75 -14.92
N LEU A 260 -2.89 -24.75 -14.35
CA LEU A 260 -3.51 -25.68 -13.40
C LEU A 260 -3.90 -24.98 -12.09
N LEU A 261 -3.04 -24.09 -11.57
CA LEU A 261 -3.34 -23.36 -10.33
C LEU A 261 -4.48 -22.37 -10.51
N LEU A 262 -4.53 -21.66 -11.64
CA LEU A 262 -5.67 -20.80 -12.01
C LEU A 262 -6.95 -21.63 -12.16
N PHE A 263 -6.87 -22.80 -12.78
CA PHE A 263 -8.02 -23.70 -12.88
C PHE A 263 -8.53 -24.16 -11.51
N PHE A 264 -7.63 -24.49 -10.57
CA PHE A 264 -8.03 -24.85 -9.20
C PHE A 264 -8.61 -23.67 -8.42
N ALA A 265 -8.18 -22.45 -8.69
CA ALA A 265 -8.78 -21.25 -8.10
C ALA A 265 -10.24 -21.09 -8.53
N GLN A 266 -10.56 -21.41 -9.79
CA GLN A 266 -11.92 -21.36 -10.35
C GLN A 266 -12.76 -22.59 -10.00
N HIS A 267 -12.12 -23.76 -9.87
CA HIS A 267 -12.77 -25.05 -9.60
C HIS A 267 -12.08 -25.80 -8.46
N PRO A 268 -12.32 -25.40 -7.19
CA PRO A 268 -11.66 -25.98 -6.01
C PRO A 268 -11.78 -27.49 -5.85
N GLU A 269 -12.95 -28.04 -6.23
CA GLU A 269 -13.29 -29.45 -6.06
C GLU A 269 -12.63 -30.38 -7.10
N ALA A 270 -12.10 -29.81 -8.18
CA ALA A 270 -11.48 -30.62 -9.23
C ALA A 270 -10.24 -31.36 -8.70
N ASN A 271 -10.01 -32.55 -9.24
CA ASN A 271 -8.77 -33.29 -9.05
C ASN A 271 -7.76 -32.96 -10.16
N LEU A 272 -6.50 -33.36 -9.97
CA LEU A 272 -5.42 -33.06 -10.91
C LEU A 272 -5.66 -33.64 -12.31
N GLN A 273 -6.25 -34.84 -12.40
CA GLN A 273 -6.50 -35.48 -13.68
C GLN A 273 -7.58 -34.74 -14.48
N GLU A 274 -8.68 -34.36 -13.83
CA GLU A 274 -9.75 -33.54 -14.43
C GLU A 274 -9.23 -32.17 -14.89
N ALA A 275 -8.41 -31.51 -14.07
CA ALA A 275 -7.79 -30.24 -14.44
C ALA A 275 -6.87 -30.40 -15.66
N MET A 276 -6.06 -31.46 -15.70
CA MET A 276 -5.21 -31.75 -16.86
C MET A 276 -6.01 -32.04 -18.13
N GLU A 277 -7.11 -32.79 -18.04
CA GLU A 277 -7.96 -33.11 -19.19
C GLU A 277 -8.69 -31.87 -19.72
N LYS A 278 -9.30 -31.07 -18.84
CA LYS A 278 -10.02 -29.84 -19.22
C LYS A 278 -9.11 -28.76 -19.76
N CYS A 279 -7.88 -28.66 -19.26
CA CYS A 279 -6.87 -27.74 -19.79
C CYS A 279 -6.11 -28.30 -21.01
N GLY A 280 -6.40 -29.53 -21.45
CA GLY A 280 -5.74 -30.15 -22.61
C GLY A 280 -4.25 -30.45 -22.38
N LEU A 281 -3.83 -30.67 -21.13
CA LEU A 281 -2.43 -30.82 -20.72
C LEU A 281 -1.95 -32.28 -20.70
N LYS A 282 -2.64 -33.17 -21.41
CA LYS A 282 -2.26 -34.58 -21.48
C LYS A 282 -0.90 -34.71 -22.17
N LYS A 283 0.01 -35.46 -21.54
CA LYS A 283 1.35 -35.71 -22.06
C LYS A 283 1.27 -36.42 -23.41
N ILE A 284 1.86 -35.80 -24.42
CA ILE A 284 1.99 -36.33 -25.77
C ILE A 284 3.31 -37.11 -25.86
N SER A 285 3.32 -38.24 -26.56
CA SER A 285 4.53 -39.05 -26.75
C SER A 285 5.55 -38.38 -27.69
N ASP A 286 6.84 -38.71 -27.56
CA ASP A 286 7.90 -38.20 -28.45
C ASP A 286 7.60 -38.41 -29.95
N LYS A 287 6.89 -39.50 -30.29
CA LYS A 287 6.48 -39.80 -31.67
C LYS A 287 5.43 -38.82 -32.17
N GLU A 288 4.43 -38.51 -31.35
CA GLU A 288 3.38 -37.55 -31.69
C GLU A 288 3.94 -36.12 -31.74
N ILE A 289 4.84 -35.75 -30.83
CA ILE A 289 5.56 -34.45 -30.88
C ILE A 289 6.33 -34.32 -32.20
N ARG A 290 7.08 -35.37 -32.60
CA ARG A 290 7.78 -35.40 -33.90
C ARG A 290 6.80 -35.26 -35.07
N ASN A 291 5.64 -35.89 -35.03
CA ASN A 291 4.66 -35.79 -36.11
C ASN A 291 4.08 -34.37 -36.23
N ILE A 292 3.71 -33.74 -35.11
CA ILE A 292 3.21 -32.35 -35.10
C ILE A 292 4.28 -31.40 -35.65
N ILE A 293 5.52 -31.52 -35.17
CA ILE A 293 6.64 -30.71 -35.66
C ILE A 293 6.89 -30.94 -37.16
N ARG A 294 6.85 -32.18 -37.63
CA ARG A 294 6.98 -32.49 -39.08
C ARG A 294 5.89 -31.84 -39.90
N ASN A 295 4.65 -31.83 -39.44
CA ASN A 295 3.55 -31.19 -40.15
C ASN A 295 3.76 -29.68 -40.21
N ILE A 296 4.13 -29.04 -39.11
CA ILE A 296 4.46 -27.61 -39.07
C ILE A 296 5.60 -27.25 -40.02
N VAL A 297 6.67 -28.07 -40.05
CA VAL A 297 7.82 -27.88 -40.94
C VAL A 297 7.41 -28.09 -42.40
N LYS A 298 6.56 -29.08 -42.70
CA LYS A 298 6.02 -29.34 -44.04
C LYS A 298 5.15 -28.19 -44.54
N GLU A 299 4.22 -27.71 -43.74
CA GLU A 299 3.35 -26.58 -44.10
C GLU A 299 4.13 -25.29 -44.36
N LYS A 300 5.31 -25.13 -43.73
CA LYS A 300 6.17 -23.95 -43.87
C LYS A 300 7.51 -24.25 -44.54
N LEU A 301 7.52 -25.20 -45.47
CA LEU A 301 8.72 -25.65 -46.18
C LEU A 301 9.49 -24.50 -46.85
N ASP A 302 8.78 -23.61 -47.55
CA ASP A 302 9.40 -22.49 -48.27
C ASP A 302 10.11 -21.51 -47.32
N PHE A 303 9.49 -21.25 -46.17
CA PHE A 303 10.05 -20.41 -45.12
C PHE A 303 11.30 -21.03 -44.47
N VAL A 304 11.31 -22.35 -44.30
CA VAL A 304 12.46 -23.09 -43.77
C VAL A 304 13.63 -23.06 -44.75
N LYS A 305 13.36 -23.22 -46.05
CA LYS A 305 14.40 -23.15 -47.10
C LYS A 305 15.01 -21.76 -47.22
N GLU A 306 14.19 -20.72 -47.11
CA GLU A 306 14.63 -19.32 -47.20
C GLU A 306 15.47 -18.89 -45.98
N LYS A 307 15.01 -19.20 -44.76
CA LYS A 307 15.65 -18.71 -43.52
C LYS A 307 16.59 -19.70 -42.83
N ARG A 308 16.62 -20.97 -43.25
CA ARG A 308 17.46 -22.05 -42.69
C ARG A 308 17.42 -22.08 -41.16
N GLU A 309 18.56 -21.97 -40.48
CA GLU A 309 18.65 -21.96 -39.01
C GLU A 309 17.86 -20.80 -38.36
N LYS A 310 17.70 -19.65 -39.05
CA LYS A 310 16.92 -18.53 -38.53
C LYS A 310 15.42 -18.81 -38.50
N ALA A 311 14.94 -19.88 -39.15
CA ALA A 311 13.55 -20.32 -39.09
C ALA A 311 13.17 -20.97 -37.74
N ILE A 312 14.15 -21.38 -36.93
CA ILE A 312 13.89 -22.05 -35.65
C ILE A 312 13.09 -21.16 -34.70
N SER A 313 13.48 -19.89 -34.53
CA SER A 313 12.81 -19.02 -33.54
C SER A 313 11.33 -18.73 -33.88
N PRO A 314 10.95 -18.41 -35.14
CA PRO A 314 9.55 -18.25 -35.51
C PRO A 314 8.76 -19.56 -35.44
N LEU A 315 9.34 -20.69 -35.88
CA LEU A 315 8.67 -21.99 -35.84
C LEU A 315 8.50 -22.52 -34.41
N MET A 316 9.42 -22.18 -33.50
CA MET A 316 9.27 -22.45 -32.07
C MET A 316 8.03 -21.75 -31.52
N GLY A 317 7.74 -20.52 -31.95
CA GLY A 317 6.51 -19.82 -31.56
C GLY A 317 5.23 -20.53 -32.03
N ILE A 318 5.25 -21.11 -33.24
CA ILE A 318 4.11 -21.87 -33.79
C ILE A 318 3.98 -23.22 -33.09
N ALA A 319 5.07 -23.97 -32.95
CA ALA A 319 5.07 -25.26 -32.27
C ALA A 319 4.65 -25.13 -30.80
N MET A 320 5.11 -24.08 -30.11
CA MET A 320 4.70 -23.82 -28.74
C MET A 320 3.23 -23.39 -28.64
N LYS A 321 2.61 -22.76 -29.65
CA LYS A 321 1.16 -22.52 -29.59
C LYS A 321 0.35 -23.82 -29.49
N GLU A 322 0.82 -24.89 -30.11
CA GLU A 322 0.11 -26.18 -30.14
C GLU A 322 0.54 -27.14 -29.00
N LEU A 323 1.80 -27.05 -28.58
CA LEU A 323 2.45 -27.97 -27.62
C LEU A 323 2.68 -27.37 -26.22
N ARG A 324 2.39 -26.08 -25.98
CA ARG A 324 2.61 -25.42 -24.67
C ARG A 324 1.88 -26.17 -23.55
N GLY A 325 2.63 -26.49 -22.50
CA GLY A 325 2.14 -27.25 -21.34
C GLY A 325 2.11 -28.78 -21.54
N LYS A 326 2.07 -29.28 -22.78
CA LYS A 326 2.05 -30.71 -23.11
C LYS A 326 3.44 -31.32 -23.26
N ALA A 327 4.42 -30.53 -23.70
CA ALA A 327 5.80 -30.93 -23.90
C ALA A 327 6.77 -29.87 -23.35
N ASP A 328 7.94 -30.32 -22.89
CA ASP A 328 9.03 -29.43 -22.43
C ASP A 328 9.59 -28.65 -23.63
N GLY A 329 9.68 -27.32 -23.50
CA GLY A 329 10.21 -26.46 -24.55
C GLY A 329 11.64 -26.83 -24.99
N ALA A 330 12.47 -27.39 -24.10
CA ALA A 330 13.81 -27.87 -24.46
C ALA A 330 13.74 -29.07 -25.42
N LEU A 331 12.80 -30.00 -25.18
CA LEU A 331 12.58 -31.17 -26.03
C LEU A 331 12.02 -30.75 -27.40
N VAL A 332 11.05 -29.84 -27.42
CA VAL A 332 10.46 -29.30 -28.66
C VAL A 332 11.53 -28.60 -29.50
N ASN A 333 12.39 -27.79 -28.89
CA ASN A 333 13.50 -27.11 -29.58
C ASN A 333 14.48 -28.11 -30.20
N LYS A 334 14.86 -29.15 -29.46
CA LYS A 334 15.74 -30.22 -29.95
C LYS A 334 15.15 -30.91 -31.18
N ILE A 335 13.90 -31.35 -31.11
CA ILE A 335 13.23 -32.07 -32.21
C ILE A 335 13.06 -31.15 -33.43
N LEU A 336 12.71 -29.88 -33.22
CA LEU A 336 12.56 -28.90 -34.30
C LEU A 336 13.87 -28.67 -35.05
N ARG A 337 15.01 -28.60 -34.33
CA ARG A 337 16.34 -28.51 -34.95
C ARG A 337 16.66 -29.75 -35.79
N GLU A 338 16.43 -30.94 -35.24
CA GLU A 338 16.67 -32.21 -35.95
C GLU A 338 15.88 -32.29 -37.27
N GLU A 339 14.59 -31.92 -37.27
CA GLU A 339 13.76 -32.00 -38.48
C GLU A 339 14.07 -30.89 -39.51
N ILE A 340 14.44 -29.67 -39.07
CA ILE A 340 14.89 -28.61 -40.00
C ILE A 340 16.20 -29.02 -40.69
N GLU A 341 17.17 -29.55 -39.94
CA GLU A 341 18.42 -30.05 -40.54
C GLU A 341 18.18 -31.17 -41.55
N ARG A 342 17.25 -32.07 -41.23
CA ARG A 342 16.89 -33.17 -42.13
C ARG A 342 16.31 -32.66 -43.45
N VAL A 343 15.44 -31.65 -43.40
CA VAL A 343 14.80 -31.05 -44.59
C VAL A 343 15.76 -30.19 -45.41
N LEU A 344 16.82 -29.65 -44.80
CA LEU A 344 17.86 -28.91 -45.52
C LEU A 344 18.95 -29.81 -46.15
N LYS A 345 19.11 -31.04 -45.64
CA LYS A 345 20.03 -32.06 -46.17
C LYS A 345 19.38 -32.95 -47.24
N ALA A 346 18.06 -32.98 -47.31
CA ALA A 346 17.26 -33.64 -48.35
C ALA A 346 16.95 -32.68 -49.49
#